data_AF-A0A7C8EI17-F1
#
_entry.id   AF-A0A7C8EI17-F1
#
_cell.length_a   1.000
_cell.length_b   1.000
_cell.length_c   1.000
_cell.angle_alpha   90.00
_cell.angle_beta   90.00
_cell.angle_gamma   90.00
#
_symmetry.space_group_name_H-M   'P 1'
#
loop_
_entity.id
_entity.type
_entity.pdbx_description
1 polymer ?
#
loop_
_entity_poly.entity_id
_entity_poly.type
_entity_poly.pdbx_seq_one_letter_code
_entity_poly.pdbx_strand_id
1 'polypeptide(L)'
;MRTPQAKRPIVESSPKNDEIFSKLPAQFYEQIIRDVSTATWVRILASDPILKKGVLEGFSLQPGKFSRMLYQPQIMSRLRRELQTDKIFFEKIFAEWKEEQSATVSYLAMLDSDFMAENRWKIRGLIGPARFCIGLYALGLLNSQWVMDAVLEDDFWSQPPDVSLFDLLAPTLSVWGEFVEKHPDLSREFLESKAGNGFFFDLEEDQTEQRTGRAPELREPFGKVEKKLKKTQLELIRAGEQVNSLRRENESLRKKIRECETEFENKLSESLNRTRREWFERYQYLDKEGAVKEAERLESVLQRTRRALELQKRADEEYGLISDIRAKLLEIDLSLDHIEAVYAGSLVVHKEVEKVKEALVSEKNRLLKLPGIRKVIGAHHAGGSEIVTRINLLDPIPGNLPEINKLLKMAGALSEIGLVSDPAHVEEAVEHKKRQILERLYSQFEPGREDRPPETRFQRLEEFISAGQSSRYDLFIDGYNVLLRVHGADGHFPRMDFTQFREQFIEAVAAKSRYFAKVYLVFDGVEDSRDVQANVQIIYADKTKSSADAVIIERISARKDKNILLVTGDEEIISAVQDRIFALIDVVAFYMFLFE
;
A
#
# COMPACT_ATOMS: atom_id res chain seq x y z
N MET A 1 -43.73 20.28 32.04
CA MET A 1 -42.87 20.96 31.05
C MET A 1 -42.39 19.91 30.06
N ARG A 2 -42.86 19.97 28.81
CA ARG A 2 -42.52 19.03 27.74
C ARG A 2 -41.31 19.56 26.99
N THR A 3 -40.31 18.70 26.81
CA THR A 3 -39.14 18.91 25.96
C THR A 3 -39.54 19.14 24.50
N PRO A 4 -38.89 20.05 23.76
CA PRO A 4 -39.16 20.23 22.34
C PRO A 4 -38.54 19.09 21.53
N GLN A 5 -39.38 18.42 20.73
CA GLN A 5 -38.94 17.46 19.72
C GLN A 5 -38.22 18.22 18.60
N ALA A 6 -36.97 17.84 18.33
CA ALA A 6 -36.24 18.26 17.13
C ALA A 6 -36.95 17.72 15.88
N LYS A 7 -37.42 18.62 15.01
CA LYS A 7 -37.92 18.29 13.68
C LYS A 7 -36.75 17.75 12.85
N ARG A 8 -36.92 16.55 12.27
CA ARG A 8 -36.06 16.06 11.18
C ARG A 8 -36.20 17.01 9.98
N PRO A 9 -35.10 17.36 9.28
CA PRO A 9 -35.19 18.17 8.08
C PRO A 9 -35.87 17.36 6.98
N ILE A 10 -36.94 17.92 6.41
CA ILE A 10 -37.51 17.45 5.16
C ILE A 10 -36.55 17.95 4.07
N VAL A 11 -35.93 17.01 3.36
CA VAL A 11 -35.08 17.30 2.20
C VAL A 11 -35.99 17.75 1.07
N GLU A 12 -36.08 19.06 0.84
CA GLU A 12 -36.68 19.60 -0.38
C GLU A 12 -35.76 19.27 -1.56
N SER A 13 -36.22 18.36 -2.45
CA SER A 13 -35.52 18.00 -3.67
C SER A 13 -35.48 19.20 -4.62
N SER A 14 -34.29 19.66 -4.99
CA SER A 14 -34.10 20.78 -5.90
C SER A 14 -34.58 20.45 -7.33
N PRO A 15 -35.11 21.43 -8.09
CA PRO A 15 -35.63 21.25 -9.45
C PRO A 15 -34.58 20.81 -10.49
N LYS A 16 -33.27 20.86 -10.15
CA LYS A 16 -32.19 20.36 -11.03
C LYS A 16 -32.16 18.84 -11.12
N ASN A 17 -32.66 18.13 -10.10
CA ASN A 17 -32.62 16.67 -10.07
C ASN A 17 -33.55 16.06 -11.11
N ASP A 18 -34.69 16.69 -11.36
CA ASP A 18 -35.72 16.19 -12.28
C ASP A 18 -35.28 16.25 -13.76
N GLU A 19 -34.40 17.19 -14.14
CA GLU A 19 -33.82 17.22 -15.49
C GLU A 19 -32.81 16.10 -15.75
N ILE A 20 -32.10 15.64 -14.71
CA ILE A 20 -30.99 14.69 -14.84
C ILE A 20 -31.54 13.29 -15.13
N PHE A 21 -32.61 12.88 -14.45
CA PHE A 21 -33.23 11.57 -14.67
C PHE A 21 -33.72 11.40 -16.10
N SER A 22 -34.27 12.45 -16.71
CA SER A 22 -34.71 12.40 -18.12
C SER A 22 -33.55 12.20 -19.13
N LYS A 23 -32.31 12.47 -18.71
CA LYS A 23 -31.09 12.42 -19.54
C LYS A 23 -30.23 11.17 -19.29
N LEU A 24 -30.56 10.33 -18.30
CA LEU A 24 -29.80 9.12 -18.01
C LEU A 24 -30.04 8.03 -19.08
N PRO A 25 -29.01 7.26 -19.45
CA PRO A 25 -29.13 6.24 -20.49
C PRO A 25 -30.02 5.09 -20.04
N ALA A 26 -30.57 4.36 -21.02
CA ALA A 26 -31.43 3.21 -20.78
C ALA A 26 -30.78 2.14 -19.88
N GLN A 27 -29.46 1.96 -20.00
CA GLN A 27 -28.67 1.00 -19.24
C GLN A 27 -28.76 1.23 -17.72
N PHE A 28 -28.88 2.49 -17.27
CA PHE A 28 -29.05 2.84 -15.86
C PHE A 28 -30.31 2.19 -15.27
N TYR A 29 -31.44 2.43 -15.92
CA TYR A 29 -32.75 1.92 -15.49
C TYR A 29 -32.85 0.41 -15.62
N GLU A 30 -32.28 -0.16 -16.68
CA GLU A 30 -32.25 -1.60 -16.88
C GLU A 30 -31.45 -2.30 -15.79
N GLN A 31 -30.36 -1.68 -15.30
CA GLN A 31 -29.60 -2.22 -14.18
C GLN A 31 -30.38 -2.18 -12.86
N ILE A 32 -31.12 -1.10 -12.57
CA ILE A 32 -32.02 -1.04 -11.39
C ILE A 32 -33.01 -2.19 -11.41
N ILE A 33 -33.61 -2.46 -12.59
CA ILE A 33 -34.58 -3.54 -12.74
C ILE A 33 -33.94 -4.91 -12.48
N ARG A 34 -32.70 -5.11 -12.94
CA ARG A 34 -31.95 -6.37 -12.75
C ARG A 34 -31.47 -6.58 -11.32
N ASP A 35 -31.09 -5.50 -10.63
CA ASP A 35 -30.55 -5.56 -9.27
C ASP A 35 -31.63 -5.84 -8.22
N VAL A 36 -32.90 -5.56 -8.53
CA VAL A 36 -34.04 -5.88 -7.67
C VAL A 36 -34.53 -7.30 -7.96
N SER A 37 -34.66 -8.10 -6.91
CA SER A 37 -35.02 -9.50 -6.97
C SER A 37 -36.42 -9.71 -7.58
N THR A 38 -36.59 -10.83 -8.28
CA THR A 38 -37.89 -11.17 -8.88
C THR A 38 -38.99 -11.26 -7.82
N ALA A 39 -38.68 -11.72 -6.61
CA ALA A 39 -39.65 -11.81 -5.51
C ALA A 39 -40.16 -10.42 -5.09
N THR A 40 -39.27 -9.43 -5.04
CA THR A 40 -39.61 -8.04 -4.75
C THR A 40 -40.43 -7.42 -5.87
N TRP A 41 -40.09 -7.67 -7.14
CA TRP A 41 -40.92 -7.24 -8.27
C TRP A 41 -42.34 -7.82 -8.25
N VAL A 42 -42.50 -9.11 -7.91
CA VAL A 42 -43.82 -9.73 -7.75
C VAL A 42 -44.62 -9.05 -6.64
N ARG A 43 -43.97 -8.70 -5.52
CA ARG A 43 -44.58 -7.98 -4.40
C ARG A 43 -45.06 -6.60 -4.83
N ILE A 44 -44.20 -5.83 -5.51
CA ILE A 44 -44.49 -4.48 -5.99
C ILE A 44 -45.68 -4.49 -6.95
N LEU A 45 -45.68 -5.39 -7.94
CA LEU A 45 -46.78 -5.51 -8.91
C LEU A 45 -48.07 -6.06 -8.29
N ALA A 46 -47.98 -6.85 -7.21
CA ALA A 46 -49.16 -7.25 -6.47
C ALA A 46 -49.77 -6.08 -5.68
N SER A 47 -48.94 -5.17 -5.18
CA SER A 47 -49.37 -3.97 -4.45
C SER A 47 -49.88 -2.84 -5.35
N ASP A 48 -49.53 -2.83 -6.65
CA ASP A 48 -49.98 -1.82 -7.61
C ASP A 48 -50.66 -2.46 -8.84
N PRO A 49 -52.00 -2.60 -8.82
CA PRO A 49 -52.77 -3.18 -9.92
C PRO A 49 -52.71 -2.39 -11.23
N ILE A 50 -52.48 -1.07 -11.16
CA ILE A 50 -52.44 -0.18 -12.34
C ILE A 50 -51.13 -0.41 -13.08
N LEU A 51 -50.01 -0.38 -12.35
CA LEU A 51 -48.69 -0.70 -12.88
C LEU A 51 -48.65 -2.14 -13.43
N LYS A 52 -49.23 -3.09 -12.71
CA LYS A 52 -49.33 -4.49 -13.17
C LYS A 52 -50.05 -4.59 -14.51
N LYS A 53 -51.14 -3.85 -14.69
CA LYS A 53 -51.90 -3.83 -15.94
C LYS A 53 -51.09 -3.19 -17.06
N GLY A 54 -50.41 -2.06 -16.83
CA GLY A 54 -49.60 -1.37 -17.84
C GLY A 54 -48.35 -2.14 -18.27
N VAL A 55 -47.65 -2.79 -17.32
CA VAL A 55 -46.41 -3.53 -17.60
C VAL A 55 -46.72 -4.89 -18.24
N LEU A 56 -47.69 -5.64 -17.72
CA LEU A 56 -47.98 -7.01 -18.13
C LEU A 56 -49.13 -7.15 -19.13
N GLU A 57 -49.58 -6.06 -19.75
CA GLU A 57 -50.61 -6.09 -20.79
C GLU A 57 -50.18 -7.04 -21.94
N GLY A 58 -50.96 -8.10 -22.17
CA GLY A 58 -50.68 -9.12 -23.19
C GLY A 58 -49.87 -10.33 -22.71
N PHE A 59 -49.53 -10.41 -21.42
CA PHE A 59 -48.73 -11.52 -20.87
C PHE A 59 -49.47 -12.37 -19.80
N SER A 60 -49.06 -13.64 -19.65
CA SER A 60 -49.66 -14.56 -18.67
C SER A 60 -49.22 -14.25 -17.24
N LEU A 61 -50.18 -14.09 -16.33
CA LEU A 61 -49.98 -13.67 -14.93
C LEU A 61 -49.49 -14.77 -13.97
N GLN A 62 -48.92 -15.87 -14.46
CA GLN A 62 -48.46 -16.95 -13.57
C GLN A 62 -47.15 -16.57 -12.85
N PRO A 63 -47.13 -16.49 -11.50
CA PRO A 63 -45.97 -16.01 -10.74
C PRO A 63 -44.67 -16.78 -10.98
N GLY A 64 -44.76 -18.10 -11.21
CA GLY A 64 -43.59 -18.95 -11.51
C GLY A 64 -42.96 -18.71 -12.88
N LYS A 65 -43.62 -17.97 -13.78
CA LYS A 65 -43.09 -17.59 -15.10
C LYS A 65 -42.59 -16.15 -15.14
N PHE A 66 -42.82 -15.40 -14.06
CA PHE A 66 -42.53 -13.96 -14.00
C PHE A 66 -41.02 -13.66 -14.06
N SER A 67 -40.16 -14.49 -13.46
CA SER A 67 -38.70 -14.36 -13.57
C SER A 67 -38.20 -14.35 -15.02
N ARG A 68 -38.74 -15.26 -15.86
CA ARG A 68 -38.39 -15.36 -17.29
C ARG A 68 -39.01 -14.24 -18.12
N MET A 69 -40.10 -13.66 -17.65
CA MET A 69 -40.81 -12.58 -18.33
C MET A 69 -40.21 -11.20 -18.02
N LEU A 70 -39.71 -10.98 -16.80
CA LEU A 70 -39.13 -9.70 -16.36
C LEU A 70 -38.05 -9.20 -17.32
N TYR A 71 -37.20 -10.11 -17.80
CA TYR A 71 -36.09 -9.79 -18.72
C TYR A 71 -36.49 -9.75 -20.20
N GLN A 72 -37.78 -9.95 -20.54
CA GLN A 72 -38.22 -9.80 -21.92
C GLN A 72 -38.12 -8.34 -22.35
N PRO A 73 -37.62 -8.04 -23.57
CA PRO A 73 -37.39 -6.67 -24.03
C PRO A 73 -38.62 -5.76 -23.91
N GLN A 74 -39.81 -6.31 -24.16
CA GLN A 74 -41.06 -5.55 -24.06
C GLN A 74 -41.39 -5.15 -22.62
N ILE A 75 -41.24 -6.07 -21.65
CA ILE A 75 -41.49 -5.79 -20.23
C ILE A 75 -40.43 -4.85 -19.66
N MET A 76 -39.15 -5.07 -19.98
CA MET A 76 -38.05 -4.17 -19.62
C MET A 76 -38.28 -2.76 -20.15
N SER A 77 -38.71 -2.61 -21.41
CA SER A 77 -38.97 -1.29 -21.99
C SER A 77 -40.13 -0.54 -21.33
N ARG A 78 -41.16 -1.27 -20.88
CA ARG A 78 -42.32 -0.71 -20.16
C ARG A 78 -41.93 -0.31 -18.75
N LEU A 79 -41.26 -1.18 -17.99
CA LEU A 79 -40.77 -0.87 -16.65
C LEU A 79 -39.80 0.31 -16.67
N ARG A 80 -38.90 0.35 -17.66
CA ARG A 80 -38.00 1.49 -17.87
C ARG A 80 -38.76 2.79 -18.09
N ARG A 81 -39.77 2.76 -18.96
CA ARG A 81 -40.60 3.95 -19.23
C ARG A 81 -41.28 4.44 -17.95
N GLU A 82 -41.87 3.54 -17.18
CA GLU A 82 -42.50 3.88 -15.90
C GLU A 82 -41.49 4.46 -14.89
N LEU A 83 -40.29 3.88 -14.77
CA LEU A 83 -39.22 4.41 -13.92
C LEU A 83 -38.71 5.80 -14.38
N GLN A 84 -38.83 6.12 -15.66
CA GLN A 84 -38.43 7.42 -16.21
C GLN A 84 -39.52 8.49 -16.02
N THR A 85 -40.80 8.10 -16.06
CA THR A 85 -41.93 9.05 -16.06
C THR A 85 -42.57 9.23 -14.69
N ASP A 86 -42.60 8.21 -13.85
CA ASP A 86 -43.22 8.24 -12.53
C ASP A 86 -42.16 8.31 -11.42
N LYS A 87 -41.97 9.52 -10.88
CA LYS A 87 -41.03 9.80 -9.79
C LYS A 87 -41.38 9.07 -8.49
N ILE A 88 -42.67 8.95 -8.17
CA ILE A 88 -43.10 8.27 -6.94
C ILE A 88 -42.79 6.79 -7.04
N PHE A 89 -43.04 6.22 -8.22
CA PHE A 89 -42.67 4.85 -8.52
C PHE A 89 -41.16 4.64 -8.49
N PHE A 90 -40.37 5.52 -9.10
CA PHE A 90 -38.91 5.47 -9.04
C PHE A 90 -38.37 5.47 -7.60
N GLU A 91 -38.82 6.40 -6.75
CA GLU A 91 -38.39 6.47 -5.35
C GLU A 91 -38.74 5.20 -4.56
N LYS A 92 -39.90 4.60 -4.84
CA LYS A 92 -40.32 3.33 -4.22
C LYS A 92 -39.40 2.18 -4.62
N ILE A 93 -39.09 2.05 -5.92
CA ILE A 93 -38.17 1.01 -6.42
C ILE A 93 -36.76 1.25 -5.91
N PHE A 94 -36.35 2.52 -5.84
CA PHE A 94 -35.05 2.90 -5.33
C PHE A 94 -34.85 2.55 -3.86
N ALA A 95 -35.90 2.70 -3.03
CA ALA A 95 -35.86 2.26 -1.63
C ALA A 95 -35.61 0.75 -1.51
N GLU A 96 -36.31 -0.07 -2.30
CA GLU A 96 -36.09 -1.52 -2.34
C GLU A 96 -34.70 -1.87 -2.89
N TRP A 97 -34.22 -1.13 -3.90
CA TRP A 97 -32.85 -1.29 -4.42
C TRP A 97 -31.80 -0.98 -3.35
N LYS A 98 -31.97 0.06 -2.52
CA LYS A 98 -31.04 0.38 -1.42
C LYS A 98 -30.96 -0.75 -0.39
N GLU A 99 -32.08 -1.41 -0.10
CA GLU A 99 -32.11 -2.54 0.83
C GLU A 99 -31.40 -3.76 0.25
N GLU A 100 -31.73 -4.13 -1.00
CA GLU A 100 -31.14 -5.30 -1.65
C GLU A 100 -29.66 -5.11 -2.02
N GLN A 101 -29.25 -3.88 -2.38
CA GLN A 101 -27.86 -3.51 -2.70
C GLN A 101 -27.17 -2.80 -1.52
N SER A 102 -27.57 -3.10 -0.29
CA SER A 102 -27.05 -2.47 0.93
C SER A 102 -25.54 -2.58 1.08
N ALA A 103 -24.92 -3.67 0.60
CA ALA A 103 -23.46 -3.84 0.59
C ALA A 103 -22.77 -2.79 -0.30
N THR A 104 -23.27 -2.58 -1.52
CA THR A 104 -22.74 -1.58 -2.46
C THR A 104 -22.90 -0.16 -1.92
N VAL A 105 -24.06 0.16 -1.36
CA VAL A 105 -24.32 1.48 -0.75
C VAL A 105 -23.43 1.70 0.48
N SER A 106 -23.27 0.68 1.32
CA SER A 106 -22.41 0.77 2.51
C SER A 106 -20.95 0.92 2.14
N TYR A 107 -20.48 0.19 1.13
CA TYR A 107 -19.13 0.34 0.60
C TYR A 107 -18.86 1.77 0.15
N LEU A 108 -19.73 2.36 -0.68
CA LEU A 108 -19.57 3.74 -1.12
C LEU A 108 -19.69 4.75 0.03
N ALA A 109 -20.54 4.47 1.02
CA ALA A 109 -20.68 5.33 2.21
C ALA A 109 -19.44 5.35 3.11
N MET A 110 -18.61 4.30 3.06
CA MET A 110 -17.34 4.22 3.80
C MET A 110 -16.21 5.00 3.14
N LEU A 111 -16.34 5.36 1.86
CA LEU A 111 -15.33 6.10 1.12
C LEU A 111 -15.50 7.60 1.35
N ASP A 112 -14.38 8.32 1.48
CA ASP A 112 -14.38 9.78 1.52
C ASP A 112 -14.88 10.34 0.17
N SER A 113 -15.62 11.44 0.21
CA SER A 113 -16.11 12.14 -0.98
C SER A 113 -14.96 12.62 -1.87
N ASP A 114 -13.88 13.11 -1.26
CA ASP A 114 -12.70 13.57 -2.00
C ASP A 114 -11.99 12.38 -2.68
N PHE A 115 -11.85 11.27 -1.95
CA PHE A 115 -11.32 10.02 -2.49
C PHE A 115 -12.17 9.47 -3.65
N MET A 116 -13.50 9.52 -3.52
CA MET A 116 -14.42 9.12 -4.57
C MET A 116 -14.30 9.99 -5.82
N ALA A 117 -14.06 11.30 -5.67
CA ALA A 117 -13.88 12.21 -6.79
C ALA A 117 -12.57 11.94 -7.56
N GLU A 118 -11.47 11.70 -6.82
CA GLU A 118 -10.15 11.38 -7.38
C GLU A 118 -10.14 10.01 -8.07
N ASN A 119 -10.81 9.02 -7.48
CA ASN A 119 -10.81 7.63 -7.95
C ASN A 119 -12.09 7.24 -8.70
N ARG A 120 -12.89 8.21 -9.15
CA ARG A 120 -14.22 7.99 -9.72
C ARG A 120 -14.25 6.96 -10.85
N TRP A 121 -13.24 6.97 -11.74
CA TRP A 121 -13.14 6.04 -12.87
C TRP A 121 -12.86 4.60 -12.42
N LYS A 122 -12.00 4.45 -11.41
CA LYS A 122 -11.66 3.14 -10.82
C LYS A 122 -12.86 2.58 -10.05
N ILE A 123 -13.50 3.38 -9.21
CA ILE A 123 -14.68 2.93 -8.45
C ILE A 123 -15.83 2.60 -9.42
N ARG A 124 -16.07 3.43 -10.43
CA ARG A 124 -17.02 3.16 -11.51
C ARG A 124 -16.70 1.87 -12.26
N GLY A 125 -15.42 1.58 -12.53
CA GLY A 125 -15.00 0.33 -13.15
C GLY A 125 -15.21 -0.90 -12.26
N LEU A 126 -15.09 -0.75 -10.94
CA LEU A 126 -15.25 -1.83 -9.96
C LEU A 126 -16.70 -2.29 -9.82
N ILE A 127 -17.63 -1.35 -9.61
CA ILE A 127 -19.04 -1.67 -9.33
C ILE A 127 -19.96 -1.50 -10.55
N GLY A 128 -19.44 -0.91 -11.63
CA GLY A 128 -20.17 -0.60 -12.85
C GLY A 128 -20.78 0.82 -12.84
N PRO A 129 -20.92 1.47 -14.01
CA PRO A 129 -21.38 2.86 -14.13
C PRO A 129 -22.78 3.09 -13.58
N ALA A 130 -23.70 2.16 -13.84
CA ALA A 130 -25.07 2.27 -13.36
C ALA A 130 -25.13 2.20 -11.82
N ARG A 131 -24.51 1.18 -11.20
CA ARG A 131 -24.51 1.02 -9.74
C ARG A 131 -23.75 2.15 -9.04
N PHE A 132 -22.67 2.65 -9.63
CA PHE A 132 -21.97 3.82 -9.10
C PHE A 132 -22.86 5.06 -9.11
N CYS A 133 -23.53 5.36 -10.23
CA CYS A 133 -24.45 6.50 -10.32
C CYS A 133 -25.64 6.39 -9.35
N ILE A 134 -26.24 5.19 -9.22
CA ILE A 134 -27.35 4.94 -8.28
C ILE A 134 -26.86 5.06 -6.83
N GLY A 135 -25.65 4.58 -6.54
CA GLY A 135 -25.01 4.71 -5.24
C GLY A 135 -24.75 6.17 -4.85
N LEU A 136 -24.22 6.99 -5.77
CA LEU A 136 -24.06 8.43 -5.55
C LEU A 136 -25.40 9.13 -5.32
N TYR A 137 -26.47 8.69 -6.00
CA TYR A 137 -27.82 9.16 -5.70
C TYR A 137 -28.26 8.78 -4.28
N ALA A 138 -27.95 7.55 -3.85
CA ALA A 138 -28.32 7.06 -2.52
C ALA A 138 -27.66 7.82 -1.38
N LEU A 139 -26.43 8.29 -1.61
CA LEU A 139 -25.63 9.09 -0.70
C LEU A 139 -25.94 10.59 -0.76
N GLY A 140 -26.80 11.04 -1.69
CA GLY A 140 -27.13 12.45 -1.88
C GLY A 140 -25.99 13.28 -2.51
N LEU A 141 -25.00 12.61 -3.09
CA LEU A 141 -23.82 13.24 -3.70
C LEU A 141 -24.03 13.68 -5.15
N LEU A 142 -25.18 13.33 -5.74
CA LEU A 142 -25.51 13.62 -7.15
C LEU A 142 -25.58 15.12 -7.47
N ASN A 143 -25.73 15.97 -6.44
CA ASN A 143 -25.71 17.43 -6.58
C ASN A 143 -24.28 18.03 -6.65
N SER A 144 -23.25 17.20 -6.47
CA SER A 144 -21.86 17.67 -6.50
C SER A 144 -21.45 17.96 -7.94
N GLN A 145 -20.79 19.10 -8.17
CA GLN A 145 -20.41 19.56 -9.51
C GLN A 145 -19.61 18.50 -10.29
N TRP A 146 -18.67 17.83 -9.62
CA TRP A 146 -17.85 16.79 -10.24
C TRP A 146 -18.64 15.54 -10.66
N VAL A 147 -19.73 15.20 -9.95
CA VAL A 147 -20.59 14.06 -10.31
C VAL A 147 -21.41 14.40 -11.54
N MET A 148 -21.92 15.63 -11.60
CA MET A 148 -22.64 16.14 -12.75
C MET A 148 -21.78 16.18 -14.00
N ASP A 149 -20.55 16.65 -13.87
CA ASP A 149 -19.61 16.69 -14.98
C ASP A 149 -19.25 15.26 -15.43
N ALA A 150 -18.97 14.35 -14.49
CA ALA A 150 -18.61 12.96 -14.82
C ALA A 150 -19.75 12.13 -15.42
N VAL A 151 -20.99 12.25 -14.93
CA VAL A 151 -22.14 11.43 -15.40
C VAL A 151 -22.62 11.86 -16.79
N LEU A 152 -22.37 13.11 -17.17
CA LEU A 152 -22.72 13.69 -18.46
C LEU A 152 -21.62 13.51 -19.53
N GLU A 153 -20.43 13.03 -19.16
CA GLU A 153 -19.39 12.66 -20.12
C GLU A 153 -19.78 11.38 -20.89
N ASP A 154 -19.68 11.41 -22.24
CA ASP A 154 -20.06 10.28 -23.12
C ASP A 154 -19.26 8.99 -22.81
N ASP A 155 -18.04 9.14 -22.30
CA ASP A 155 -17.13 8.04 -21.97
C ASP A 155 -17.51 7.35 -20.65
N PHE A 156 -18.26 8.02 -19.75
CA PHE A 156 -18.64 7.46 -18.45
C PHE A 156 -19.45 6.17 -18.55
N TRP A 157 -20.29 6.04 -19.57
CA TRP A 157 -21.15 4.86 -19.74
C TRP A 157 -20.53 3.79 -20.61
N SER A 158 -19.64 4.17 -21.52
CA SER A 158 -19.14 3.31 -22.61
C SER A 158 -17.73 2.76 -22.38
N GLN A 159 -16.91 3.43 -21.56
CA GLN A 159 -15.52 3.02 -21.33
C GLN A 159 -15.47 1.67 -20.61
N PRO A 160 -14.61 0.72 -21.02
CA PRO A 160 -14.44 -0.54 -20.31
C PRO A 160 -13.68 -0.35 -18.98
N PRO A 161 -13.73 -1.32 -18.06
CA PRO A 161 -12.93 -1.32 -16.84
C PRO A 161 -11.43 -1.36 -17.19
N ASP A 162 -10.61 -0.55 -16.51
CA ASP A 162 -9.17 -0.43 -16.75
C ASP A 162 -8.35 -1.41 -15.89
N VAL A 163 -7.17 -1.84 -16.35
CA VAL A 163 -6.24 -2.72 -15.63
C VAL A 163 -5.77 -2.08 -14.30
N SER A 164 -5.78 -0.75 -14.21
CA SER A 164 -5.49 0.00 -12.98
C SER A 164 -6.53 -0.16 -11.85
N LEU A 165 -7.60 -0.93 -12.08
CA LEU A 165 -8.56 -1.36 -11.05
C LEU A 165 -7.90 -2.20 -9.97
N PHE A 166 -6.91 -3.01 -10.33
CA PHE A 166 -6.18 -3.83 -9.37
C PHE A 166 -5.43 -2.98 -8.35
N ASP A 167 -5.01 -1.77 -8.69
CA ASP A 167 -4.37 -0.84 -7.74
C ASP A 167 -5.29 -0.48 -6.56
N LEU A 168 -6.61 -0.37 -6.81
CA LEU A 168 -7.59 -0.03 -5.77
C LEU A 168 -7.81 -1.22 -4.82
N LEU A 169 -7.73 -2.44 -5.33
CA LEU A 169 -7.97 -3.67 -4.57
C LEU A 169 -6.70 -4.24 -3.95
N ALA A 170 -5.51 -3.92 -4.47
CA ALA A 170 -4.23 -4.47 -4.03
C ALA A 170 -3.97 -4.28 -2.52
N PRO A 171 -4.22 -3.11 -1.91
CA PRO A 171 -4.06 -2.94 -0.46
C PRO A 171 -5.01 -3.86 0.33
N THR A 172 -6.27 -3.99 -0.11
CA THR A 172 -7.26 -4.85 0.55
C THR A 172 -6.91 -6.33 0.38
N LEU A 173 -6.45 -6.74 -0.79
CA LEU A 173 -6.02 -8.11 -1.09
C LEU A 173 -4.74 -8.48 -0.33
N SER A 174 -3.81 -7.55 -0.15
CA SER A 174 -2.59 -7.74 0.64
C SER A 174 -2.93 -7.95 2.12
N VAL A 175 -3.77 -7.10 2.71
CA VAL A 175 -4.25 -7.25 4.10
C VAL A 175 -5.05 -8.55 4.27
N TRP A 176 -5.88 -8.91 3.27
CA TRP A 176 -6.60 -10.17 3.27
C TRP A 176 -5.66 -11.38 3.19
N GLY A 177 -4.62 -11.31 2.35
CA GLY A 177 -3.58 -12.33 2.25
C GLY A 177 -2.87 -12.56 3.59
N GLU A 178 -2.43 -11.49 4.25
CA GLU A 178 -1.84 -11.58 5.59
C GLU A 178 -2.81 -12.17 6.62
N PHE A 179 -4.09 -11.82 6.55
CA PHE A 179 -5.11 -12.37 7.44
C PHE A 179 -5.30 -13.88 7.22
N VAL A 180 -5.35 -14.32 5.97
CA VAL A 180 -5.46 -15.74 5.60
C VAL A 180 -4.24 -16.52 6.10
N GLU A 181 -3.03 -15.96 5.98
CA GLU A 181 -1.79 -16.58 6.48
C GLU A 181 -1.75 -16.69 8.01
N LYS A 182 -2.15 -15.61 8.71
CA LYS A 182 -2.13 -15.56 10.19
C LYS A 182 -3.28 -16.37 10.81
N HIS A 183 -4.40 -16.50 10.10
CA HIS A 183 -5.62 -17.13 10.61
C HIS A 183 -6.27 -18.07 9.55
N PRO A 184 -5.61 -19.21 9.23
CA PRO A 184 -6.06 -20.11 8.17
C PRO A 184 -7.40 -20.81 8.48
N ASP A 185 -7.72 -21.03 9.75
CA ASP A 185 -8.98 -21.68 10.14
C ASP A 185 -10.18 -20.71 10.09
N LEU A 186 -9.99 -19.44 10.45
CA LEU A 186 -11.03 -18.41 10.36
C LEU A 186 -11.32 -18.00 8.92
N SER A 187 -10.29 -17.96 8.07
CA SER A 187 -10.47 -17.71 6.64
C SER A 187 -11.21 -18.86 5.96
N ARG A 188 -10.91 -20.12 6.32
CA ARG A 188 -11.68 -21.29 5.85
C ARG A 188 -13.14 -21.22 6.29
N GLU A 189 -13.40 -20.92 7.55
CA GLU A 189 -14.77 -20.75 8.08
C GLU A 189 -15.52 -19.60 7.39
N PHE A 190 -14.84 -18.49 7.12
CA PHE A 190 -15.42 -17.36 6.38
C PHE A 190 -15.76 -17.73 4.94
N LEU A 191 -14.83 -18.35 4.20
CA LEU A 191 -15.03 -18.78 2.80
C LEU A 191 -16.13 -19.84 2.67
N GLU A 192 -16.25 -20.76 3.63
CA GLU A 192 -17.30 -21.77 3.67
C GLU A 192 -18.66 -21.20 4.14
N SER A 193 -18.68 -19.98 4.69
CA SER A 193 -19.91 -19.31 5.09
C SER A 193 -20.66 -18.71 3.88
N LYS A 194 -21.97 -18.51 4.02
CA LYS A 194 -22.78 -17.79 3.01
C LYS A 194 -22.28 -16.36 2.73
N ALA A 195 -21.51 -15.76 3.63
CA ALA A 195 -20.92 -14.43 3.45
C ALA A 195 -19.64 -14.47 2.61
N GLY A 196 -18.85 -15.56 2.68
CA GLY A 196 -17.63 -15.74 1.89
C GLY A 196 -17.87 -16.28 0.48
N ASN A 197 -18.89 -17.14 0.30
CA ASN A 197 -19.29 -17.61 -1.03
C ASN A 197 -19.82 -16.50 -1.95
N GLY A 198 -20.27 -15.35 -1.40
CA GLY A 198 -20.64 -14.19 -2.20
C GLY A 198 -19.45 -13.31 -2.63
N PHE A 199 -18.25 -13.56 -2.11
CA PHE A 199 -17.06 -12.72 -2.32
C PHE A 199 -16.19 -13.19 -3.49
N PHE A 200 -16.31 -14.46 -3.90
CA PHE A 200 -15.58 -15.02 -5.04
C PHE A 200 -16.57 -15.54 -6.09
N PHE A 201 -16.80 -14.74 -7.14
CA PHE A 201 -17.36 -15.14 -8.44
C PHE A 201 -18.54 -16.14 -8.42
N ASP A 202 -19.78 -15.63 -8.43
CA ASP A 202 -20.92 -16.35 -9.02
C ASP A 202 -20.79 -16.25 -10.56
N LEU A 203 -20.05 -17.18 -11.16
CA LEU A 203 -20.01 -17.41 -12.60
C LEU A 203 -20.22 -18.92 -12.83
N GLU A 204 -21.45 -19.23 -13.28
CA GLU A 204 -21.97 -20.54 -13.72
C GLU A 204 -22.24 -21.54 -12.55
N GLU A 205 -23.33 -22.32 -12.49
CA GLU A 205 -24.22 -22.84 -13.51
C GLU A 205 -25.47 -23.41 -12.79
N ASP A 206 -26.65 -22.80 -12.99
CA ASP A 206 -27.91 -23.32 -12.42
C ASP A 206 -28.52 -24.31 -13.41
N GLN A 207 -27.97 -25.53 -13.44
CA GLN A 207 -28.60 -26.69 -14.05
C GLN A 207 -28.48 -27.90 -13.12
N THR A 208 -29.54 -28.20 -12.39
CA THR A 208 -29.96 -29.60 -12.28
C THR A 208 -31.44 -29.74 -11.98
N GLU A 209 -31.98 -30.74 -12.65
CA GLU A 209 -33.37 -30.97 -12.95
C GLU A 209 -34.20 -31.50 -11.77
N GLN A 210 -35.49 -31.19 -11.84
CA GLN A 210 -36.65 -32.05 -11.58
C GLN A 210 -36.40 -33.36 -10.80
N ARG A 211 -37.12 -33.52 -9.67
CA ARG A 211 -37.80 -34.79 -9.40
C ARG A 211 -39.13 -34.61 -8.66
N THR A 212 -40.14 -35.10 -9.36
CA THR A 212 -41.52 -35.34 -8.99
C THR A 212 -41.70 -36.30 -7.80
N GLY A 213 -42.80 -36.12 -7.06
CA GLY A 213 -43.63 -37.28 -6.70
C GLY A 213 -43.97 -37.48 -5.22
N ARG A 214 -45.23 -37.15 -4.89
CA ARG A 214 -46.17 -37.88 -4.01
C ARG A 214 -45.68 -38.39 -2.65
N ALA A 215 -46.27 -37.82 -1.60
CA ALA A 215 -46.59 -38.55 -0.37
C ALA A 215 -47.55 -39.72 -0.67
N PRO A 216 -47.37 -40.86 0.01
CA PRO A 216 -48.47 -41.34 0.82
C PRO A 216 -48.04 -41.83 2.21
N GLU A 217 -48.98 -41.63 3.14
CA GLU A 217 -49.06 -42.18 4.48
C GLU A 217 -48.81 -43.70 4.49
N LEU A 218 -48.01 -44.19 5.44
CA LEU A 218 -48.10 -45.59 5.88
C LEU A 218 -47.69 -45.70 7.36
N ARG A 219 -48.72 -45.85 8.22
CA ARG A 219 -48.60 -46.58 9.48
C ARG A 219 -48.34 -48.05 9.16
N GLU A 220 -47.23 -48.60 9.63
CA GLU A 220 -47.02 -50.04 9.82
C GLU A 220 -45.90 -50.29 10.86
N PRO A 221 -45.81 -51.50 11.47
CA PRO A 221 -45.92 -51.71 12.90
C PRO A 221 -44.59 -51.59 13.67
N PHE A 222 -44.70 -51.15 14.93
CA PHE A 222 -43.60 -50.90 15.88
C PHE A 222 -42.51 -51.98 15.95
N GLY A 223 -42.81 -53.26 15.65
CA GLY A 223 -41.81 -54.34 15.66
C GLY A 223 -40.73 -54.25 14.57
N LYS A 224 -41.01 -53.65 13.39
CA LYS A 224 -39.99 -53.42 12.35
C LYS A 224 -39.09 -52.23 12.72
N VAL A 225 -39.65 -51.21 13.37
CA VAL A 225 -38.92 -50.05 13.88
C VAL A 225 -38.00 -50.46 15.03
N GLU A 226 -38.46 -51.32 15.94
CA GLU A 226 -37.66 -51.77 17.08
C GLU A 226 -36.49 -52.69 16.65
N LYS A 227 -36.70 -53.55 15.64
CA LYS A 227 -35.60 -54.32 15.04
C LYS A 227 -34.61 -53.41 14.30
N LYS A 228 -35.09 -52.37 13.59
CA LYS A 228 -34.21 -51.36 12.99
C LYS A 228 -33.46 -50.56 14.05
N LEU A 229 -34.10 -50.20 15.16
CA LEU A 229 -33.49 -49.47 16.27
C LEU A 229 -32.37 -50.28 16.94
N LYS A 230 -32.62 -51.57 17.22
CA LYS A 230 -31.60 -52.48 17.76
C LYS A 230 -30.44 -52.69 16.79
N LYS A 231 -30.73 -52.78 15.48
CA LYS A 231 -29.70 -52.85 14.43
C LYS A 231 -28.87 -51.58 14.36
N THR A 232 -29.50 -50.40 14.39
CA THR A 232 -28.81 -49.10 14.38
C THR A 232 -28.02 -48.87 15.66
N GLN A 233 -28.48 -49.36 16.82
CA GLN A 233 -27.72 -49.30 18.07
C GLN A 233 -26.44 -50.16 18.00
N LEU A 234 -26.53 -51.37 17.43
CA LEU A 234 -25.36 -52.23 17.18
C LEU A 234 -24.40 -51.61 16.17
N GLU A 235 -24.92 -50.98 15.11
CA GLU A 235 -24.11 -50.25 14.13
C GLU A 235 -23.44 -49.01 14.75
N LEU A 236 -24.13 -48.29 15.66
CA LEU A 236 -23.57 -47.15 16.39
C LEU A 236 -22.42 -47.59 17.33
N ILE A 237 -22.57 -48.72 18.01
CA ILE A 237 -21.50 -49.29 18.86
C ILE A 237 -20.29 -49.68 17.99
N ARG A 238 -20.51 -50.38 16.87
CA ARG A 238 -19.44 -50.73 15.93
C ARG A 238 -18.76 -49.51 15.31
N ALA A 239 -19.53 -48.49 14.95
CA ALA A 239 -18.98 -47.23 14.44
C ALA A 239 -18.18 -46.50 15.54
N GLY A 240 -18.65 -46.51 16.79
CA GLY A 240 -17.92 -45.97 17.93
C GLY A 240 -16.60 -46.70 18.20
N GLU A 241 -16.59 -48.02 18.07
CA GLU A 241 -15.36 -48.84 18.16
C GLU A 241 -14.38 -48.52 17.02
N GLN A 242 -14.87 -48.36 15.78
CA GLN A 242 -14.06 -47.95 14.64
C GLN A 242 -13.48 -46.54 14.81
N VAL A 243 -14.29 -45.57 15.26
CA VAL A 243 -13.81 -44.21 15.53
C VAL A 243 -12.76 -44.20 16.64
N ASN A 244 -12.95 -45.00 17.70
CA ASN A 244 -11.96 -45.13 18.76
C ASN A 244 -10.67 -45.81 18.27
N SER A 245 -10.77 -46.80 17.39
CA SER A 245 -9.61 -47.42 16.74
C SER A 245 -8.84 -46.42 15.88
N LEU A 246 -9.55 -45.69 15.02
CA LEU A 246 -8.96 -44.65 14.16
C LEU A 246 -8.34 -43.51 14.97
N ARG A 247 -8.95 -43.14 16.11
CA ARG A 247 -8.41 -42.13 17.01
C ARG A 247 -7.09 -42.57 17.64
N ARG A 248 -7.00 -43.83 18.10
CA ARG A 248 -5.75 -44.42 18.60
C ARG A 248 -4.68 -44.49 17.51
N GLU A 249 -5.08 -44.83 16.28
CA GLU A 249 -4.17 -44.85 15.14
C GLU A 249 -3.66 -43.44 14.81
N ASN A 250 -4.53 -42.45 14.78
CA ASN A 250 -4.16 -41.03 14.58
C ASN A 250 -3.22 -40.52 15.67
N GLU A 251 -3.48 -40.85 16.94
CA GLU A 251 -2.59 -40.51 18.06
C GLU A 251 -1.23 -41.19 17.91
N SER A 252 -1.20 -42.45 17.46
CA SER A 252 0.06 -43.16 17.17
C SER A 252 0.84 -42.56 16.00
N LEU A 253 0.14 -42.12 14.95
CA LEU A 253 0.75 -41.46 13.79
C LEU A 253 1.28 -40.08 14.15
N ARG A 254 0.53 -39.30 14.94
CA ARG A 254 1.01 -38.01 15.48
C ARG A 254 2.26 -38.18 16.33
N LYS A 255 2.31 -39.25 17.14
CA LYS A 255 3.51 -39.57 17.92
C LYS A 255 4.71 -39.89 17.01
N LYS A 256 4.50 -40.72 15.99
CA LYS A 256 5.54 -41.05 14.99
C LYS A 256 6.02 -39.82 14.21
N ILE A 257 5.11 -38.89 13.85
CA ILE A 257 5.48 -37.65 13.18
C ILE A 257 6.40 -36.81 14.08
N ARG A 258 6.03 -36.60 15.35
CA ARG A 258 6.89 -35.88 16.30
C ARG A 258 8.25 -36.56 16.51
N GLU A 259 8.26 -37.89 16.62
CA GLU A 259 9.50 -38.67 16.72
C GLU A 259 10.37 -38.44 15.46
N CYS A 260 9.80 -38.50 14.25
CA CYS A 260 10.51 -38.18 13.01
C CYS A 260 10.99 -36.72 12.93
N GLU A 261 10.18 -35.75 13.35
CA GLU A 261 10.56 -34.32 13.40
C GLU A 261 11.76 -34.11 14.33
N THR A 262 11.71 -34.67 15.54
CA THR A 262 12.82 -34.58 16.49
C THR A 262 14.08 -35.29 15.99
N GLU A 263 13.95 -36.44 15.32
CA GLU A 263 15.08 -37.11 14.68
C GLU A 263 15.68 -36.28 13.54
N PHE A 264 14.83 -35.60 12.75
CA PHE A 264 15.27 -34.75 11.66
C PHE A 264 15.99 -33.51 12.17
N GLU A 265 15.45 -32.84 13.20
CA GLU A 265 16.10 -31.70 13.87
C GLU A 265 17.46 -32.09 14.47
N ASN A 266 17.53 -33.26 15.11
CA ASN A 266 18.78 -33.77 15.64
C ASN A 266 19.80 -34.06 14.53
N LYS A 267 19.39 -34.71 13.43
CA LYS A 267 20.26 -34.95 12.26
C LYS A 267 20.72 -33.64 11.60
N LEU A 268 19.84 -32.64 11.50
CA LEU A 268 20.17 -31.33 10.97
C LEU A 268 21.19 -30.62 11.86
N SER A 269 20.98 -30.61 13.18
CA SER A 269 21.90 -30.06 14.17
C SER A 269 23.25 -30.76 14.14
N GLU A 270 23.28 -32.10 14.08
CA GLU A 270 24.52 -32.87 13.95
C GLU A 270 25.26 -32.55 12.65
N SER A 271 24.55 -32.44 11.52
CA SER A 271 25.14 -32.08 10.23
C SER A 271 25.73 -30.67 10.25
N LEU A 272 25.02 -29.68 10.81
CA LEU A 272 25.51 -28.30 10.96
C LEU A 272 26.72 -28.25 11.89
N ASN A 273 26.71 -28.99 12.98
CA ASN A 273 27.85 -29.06 13.91
C ASN A 273 29.05 -29.77 13.29
N ARG A 274 28.83 -30.71 12.37
CA ARG A 274 29.89 -31.35 11.58
C ARG A 274 30.49 -30.38 10.57
N THR A 275 29.67 -29.67 9.80
CA THR A 275 30.12 -28.63 8.86
C THR A 275 30.85 -27.49 9.57
N ARG A 276 30.37 -27.05 10.74
CA ARG A 276 31.07 -26.08 11.59
C ARG A 276 32.43 -26.60 12.03
N ARG A 277 32.52 -27.84 12.49
CA ARG A 277 33.80 -28.47 12.87
C ARG A 277 34.76 -28.57 11.68
N GLU A 278 34.28 -29.00 10.52
CA GLU A 278 35.07 -29.05 9.29
C GLU A 278 35.55 -27.66 8.85
N TRP A 279 34.73 -26.61 9.02
CA TRP A 279 35.15 -25.22 8.84
C TRP A 279 36.23 -24.83 9.84
N PHE A 280 36.01 -25.09 11.14
CA PHE A 280 36.99 -24.75 12.18
C PHE A 280 38.32 -25.50 12.02
N GLU A 281 38.30 -26.77 11.60
CA GLU A 281 39.50 -27.55 11.29
C GLU A 281 40.25 -27.00 10.07
N ARG A 282 39.55 -26.47 9.05
CA ARG A 282 40.18 -25.79 7.90
C ARG A 282 40.94 -24.52 8.31
N TYR A 283 40.48 -23.82 9.35
CA TYR A 283 41.13 -22.60 9.85
C TYR A 283 42.19 -22.86 10.93
N GLN A 284 42.28 -24.08 11.47
CA GLN A 284 43.22 -24.41 12.55
C GLN A 284 44.67 -24.61 12.07
N TYR A 285 44.90 -24.74 10.76
CA TYR A 285 46.23 -25.00 10.17
C TYR A 285 47.03 -23.76 9.77
N LEU A 286 46.48 -22.54 9.92
CA LEU A 286 47.13 -21.32 9.43
C LEU A 286 47.89 -20.50 10.49
N ASP A 287 47.89 -20.91 11.77
CA ASP A 287 48.52 -20.14 12.86
C ASP A 287 49.79 -20.83 13.41
N LYS A 288 50.75 -21.13 12.53
CA LYS A 288 52.16 -21.43 12.91
C LYS A 288 53.13 -20.77 11.94
N GLU A 289 53.40 -19.49 12.15
CA GLU A 289 54.72 -18.84 12.11
C GLU A 289 54.58 -17.32 11.88
N GLY A 290 55.40 -16.56 12.59
CA GLY A 290 55.78 -15.22 12.14
C GLY A 290 54.89 -14.08 12.64
N ALA A 291 55.15 -13.65 13.88
CA ALA A 291 54.89 -12.27 14.24
C ALA A 291 55.61 -11.33 13.27
N VAL A 292 54.87 -10.38 12.69
CA VAL A 292 55.15 -8.94 12.64
C VAL A 292 54.44 -8.34 11.43
N LYS A 293 53.62 -7.31 11.74
CA LYS A 293 52.99 -6.29 10.89
C LYS A 293 51.53 -6.51 10.50
N GLU A 294 50.87 -5.36 10.54
CA GLU A 294 49.58 -5.01 9.98
C GLU A 294 48.33 -5.32 10.80
N ALA A 295 47.37 -4.43 10.59
CA ALA A 295 46.05 -4.39 11.17
C ALA A 295 45.26 -5.68 10.86
N GLU A 296 43.99 -5.72 11.27
CA GLU A 296 42.99 -6.68 10.78
C GLU A 296 43.03 -8.10 11.40
N ARG A 297 42.28 -8.26 12.49
CA ARG A 297 41.49 -9.49 12.68
C ARG A 297 40.05 -9.06 12.92
N LEU A 298 39.15 -9.40 11.98
CA LEU A 298 37.71 -9.15 12.05
C LEU A 298 37.14 -9.59 13.42
N GLU A 299 37.64 -10.70 13.97
CA GLU A 299 37.29 -11.20 15.30
C GLU A 299 37.52 -10.17 16.42
N SER A 300 38.65 -9.44 16.37
CA SER A 300 38.98 -8.41 17.38
C SER A 300 38.10 -7.18 17.22
N VAL A 301 37.77 -6.81 15.98
CA VAL A 301 36.82 -5.73 15.69
C VAL A 301 35.42 -6.12 16.16
N LEU A 302 34.95 -7.31 15.83
CA LEU A 302 33.65 -7.83 16.26
C LEU A 302 33.55 -7.96 17.79
N GLN A 303 34.62 -8.39 18.47
CA GLN A 303 34.63 -8.46 19.93
C GLN A 303 34.60 -7.07 20.57
N ARG A 304 35.31 -6.09 20.00
CA ARG A 304 35.21 -4.68 20.42
C ARG A 304 33.81 -4.12 20.15
N THR A 305 33.19 -4.44 19.01
CA THR A 305 31.83 -4.03 18.67
C THR A 305 30.81 -4.62 19.64
N ARG A 306 30.89 -5.92 19.95
CA ARG A 306 30.01 -6.56 20.95
C ARG A 306 30.14 -5.89 22.32
N ARG A 307 31.37 -5.64 22.77
CA ARG A 307 31.62 -4.93 24.04
C ARG A 307 31.08 -3.50 24.03
N ALA A 308 31.22 -2.79 22.91
CA ALA A 308 30.68 -1.44 22.76
C ALA A 308 29.14 -1.44 22.79
N LEU A 309 28.48 -2.40 22.14
CA LEU A 309 27.03 -2.55 22.16
C LEU A 309 26.49 -2.95 23.54
N GLU A 310 27.19 -3.82 24.28
CA GLU A 310 26.83 -4.15 25.66
C GLU A 310 26.94 -2.95 26.61
N LEU A 311 28.00 -2.14 26.45
CA LEU A 311 28.16 -0.90 27.22
C LEU A 311 27.08 0.13 26.87
N GLN A 312 26.70 0.23 25.59
CA GLN A 312 25.59 1.08 25.16
C GLN A 312 24.27 0.61 25.74
N LYS A 313 23.98 -0.71 25.72
CA LYS A 313 22.76 -1.27 26.29
C LYS A 313 22.63 -0.97 27.79
N ARG A 314 23.73 -1.09 28.55
CA ARG A 314 23.74 -0.72 29.97
C ARG A 314 23.50 0.77 30.18
N ALA A 315 24.07 1.62 29.33
CA ALA A 315 23.82 3.05 29.38
C ALA A 315 22.35 3.38 29.02
N ASP A 316 21.76 2.67 28.07
CA ASP A 316 20.34 2.83 27.70
C ASP A 316 19.41 2.36 28.84
N GLU A 317 19.78 1.30 29.57
CA GLU A 317 19.06 0.83 30.76
C GLU A 317 19.17 1.82 31.96
N GLU A 318 20.34 2.44 32.15
CA GLU A 318 20.61 3.36 33.27
C GLU A 318 20.02 4.76 33.03
N TYR A 319 20.14 5.29 31.81
CA TYR A 319 19.77 6.67 31.49
C TYR A 319 18.45 6.77 30.69
N GLY A 320 17.94 5.67 30.17
CA GLY A 320 16.75 5.62 29.32
C GLY A 320 17.05 5.90 27.85
N LEU A 321 16.15 5.46 26.97
CA LEU A 321 16.26 5.72 25.53
C LEU A 321 16.00 7.20 25.22
N ILE A 322 16.60 7.68 24.13
CA ILE A 322 16.39 9.05 23.63
C ILE A 322 14.91 9.32 23.38
N SER A 323 14.17 8.36 22.81
CA SER A 323 12.72 8.46 22.58
C SER A 323 11.96 8.67 23.89
N ASP A 324 12.33 7.94 24.93
CA ASP A 324 11.60 7.93 26.21
C ASP A 324 11.86 9.23 26.97
N ILE A 325 13.10 9.74 26.91
CA ILE A 325 13.45 11.04 27.46
C ILE A 325 12.72 12.16 26.70
N ARG A 326 12.60 12.07 25.36
CA ARG A 326 11.83 13.04 24.55
C ARG A 326 10.36 13.07 24.95
N ALA A 327 9.73 11.90 25.02
CA ALA A 327 8.32 11.78 25.40
C ALA A 327 8.06 12.36 26.80
N LYS A 328 8.92 12.02 27.78
CA LYS A 328 8.82 12.55 29.15
C LYS A 328 9.01 14.06 29.22
N LEU A 329 9.98 14.61 28.49
CA LEU A 329 10.19 16.07 28.45
C LEU A 329 8.99 16.79 27.81
N LEU A 330 8.42 16.24 26.74
CA LEU A 330 7.23 16.78 26.09
C LEU A 330 6.00 16.74 27.02
N GLU A 331 5.79 15.63 27.73
CA GLU A 331 4.71 15.47 28.70
C GLU A 331 4.83 16.47 29.88
N ILE A 332 6.05 16.67 30.37
CA ILE A 332 6.34 17.67 31.40
C ILE A 332 6.05 19.09 30.88
N ASP A 333 6.48 19.42 29.66
CA ASP A 333 6.22 20.73 29.07
C ASP A 333 4.72 21.00 28.84
N LEU A 334 3.98 20.01 28.33
CA LEU A 334 2.53 20.11 28.16
C LEU A 334 1.79 20.28 29.50
N SER A 335 2.26 19.59 30.54
CA SER A 335 1.69 19.69 31.89
C SER A 335 1.98 21.04 32.54
N LEU A 336 3.19 21.59 32.32
CA LEU A 336 3.54 22.94 32.78
C LEU A 336 2.71 24.01 32.07
N ASP A 337 2.51 23.91 30.76
CA ASP A 337 1.64 24.82 29.99
C ASP A 337 0.20 24.79 30.50
N HIS A 338 -0.35 23.61 30.78
CA HIS A 338 -1.70 23.46 31.35
C HIS A 338 -1.80 24.11 32.74
N ILE A 339 -0.79 23.89 33.57
CA ILE A 339 -0.71 24.51 34.89
C ILE A 339 -0.69 26.04 34.73
N GLU A 340 0.11 26.60 33.82
CA GLU A 340 0.19 28.04 33.57
C GLU A 340 -1.12 28.64 33.03
N ALA A 341 -1.84 27.90 32.19
CA ALA A 341 -3.19 28.28 31.77
C ALA A 341 -4.18 28.31 32.96
N VAL A 342 -4.05 27.37 33.90
CA VAL A 342 -4.84 27.38 35.15
C VAL A 342 -4.48 28.58 36.03
N TYR A 343 -3.20 28.97 36.11
CA TYR A 343 -2.78 30.21 36.80
C TYR A 343 -3.35 31.47 36.15
N ALA A 344 -3.39 31.53 34.81
CA ALA A 344 -3.91 32.69 34.09
C ALA A 344 -5.45 32.79 34.16
N GLY A 345 -6.15 31.65 34.23
CA GLY A 345 -7.61 31.58 34.20
C GLY A 345 -8.31 31.52 35.57
N SER A 346 -7.57 31.28 36.66
CA SER A 346 -8.16 31.04 37.99
C SER A 346 -7.81 32.14 38.98
N LEU A 347 -8.82 32.64 39.70
CA LEU A 347 -8.65 33.70 40.70
C LEU A 347 -7.91 33.22 41.97
N VAL A 348 -7.99 31.91 42.26
CA VAL A 348 -7.29 31.23 43.37
C VAL A 348 -6.77 29.90 42.85
N VAL A 349 -5.46 29.68 42.97
CA VAL A 349 -4.81 28.43 42.58
C VAL A 349 -4.65 27.52 43.79
N HIS A 350 -4.96 26.24 43.62
CA HIS A 350 -4.86 25.26 44.70
C HIS A 350 -3.39 24.95 45.01
N LYS A 351 -3.01 24.87 46.30
CA LYS A 351 -1.63 24.61 46.76
C LYS A 351 -1.01 23.32 46.19
N GLU A 352 -1.84 22.35 45.82
CA GLU A 352 -1.36 21.13 45.17
C GLU A 352 -0.85 21.39 43.75
N VAL A 353 -1.43 22.35 43.02
CA VAL A 353 -0.97 22.76 41.68
C VAL A 353 0.39 23.46 41.78
N GLU A 354 0.64 24.23 42.85
CA GLU A 354 1.96 24.80 43.15
C GLU A 354 3.02 23.72 43.37
N LYS A 355 2.73 22.74 44.24
CA LYS A 355 3.66 21.63 44.51
C LYS A 355 3.94 20.78 43.28
N VAL A 356 2.91 20.51 42.47
CA VAL A 356 3.06 19.74 41.22
C VAL A 356 3.90 20.54 40.22
N LYS A 357 3.72 21.87 40.12
CA LYS A 357 4.58 22.73 39.29
C LYS A 357 6.04 22.65 39.73
N GLU A 358 6.32 22.78 41.02
CA GLU A 358 7.68 22.69 41.56
C GLU A 358 8.33 21.32 41.31
N ALA A 359 7.55 20.24 41.49
CA ALA A 359 8.01 18.88 41.21
C ALA A 359 8.32 18.65 39.73
N LEU A 360 7.46 19.12 38.83
CA LEU A 360 7.65 19.03 37.37
C LEU A 360 8.87 19.86 36.91
N VAL A 361 9.08 21.05 37.47
CA VAL A 361 10.26 21.88 37.18
C VAL A 361 11.55 21.20 37.68
N SER A 362 11.51 20.60 38.87
CA SER A 362 12.64 19.83 39.41
C SER A 362 12.99 18.63 38.50
N GLU A 363 11.98 17.90 38.04
CA GLU A 363 12.15 16.74 37.18
C GLU A 363 12.63 17.13 35.77
N LYS A 364 12.10 18.22 35.20
CA LYS A 364 12.62 18.83 33.96
C LYS A 364 14.11 19.14 34.09
N ASN A 365 14.51 19.79 35.18
CA ASN A 365 15.90 20.13 35.45
C ASN A 365 16.80 18.91 35.67
N ARG A 366 16.26 17.81 36.22
CA ARG A 366 16.96 16.53 36.36
C ARG A 366 17.23 15.90 34.99
N LEU A 367 16.22 15.84 34.13
CA LEU A 367 16.32 15.29 32.77
C LEU A 367 17.26 16.12 31.89
N LEU A 368 17.24 17.46 32.00
CA LEU A 368 18.13 18.36 31.28
C LEU A 368 19.62 18.22 31.67
N LYS A 369 19.94 17.57 32.80
CA LYS A 369 21.32 17.32 33.26
C LYS A 369 21.88 15.97 32.82
N LEU A 370 21.11 15.15 32.09
CA LEU A 370 21.57 13.84 31.64
C LEU A 370 22.69 13.94 30.57
N PRO A 371 23.70 13.05 30.62
CA PRO A 371 24.75 13.02 29.60
C PRO A 371 24.16 12.68 28.23
N GLY A 372 24.44 13.50 27.22
CA GLY A 372 23.94 13.29 25.85
C GLY A 372 22.64 14.02 25.50
N ILE A 373 22.04 14.79 26.42
CA ILE A 373 20.81 15.58 26.18
C ILE A 373 20.93 16.55 24.99
N ARG A 374 22.16 16.95 24.62
CA ARG A 374 22.44 17.78 23.43
C ARG A 374 21.98 17.11 22.13
N LYS A 375 21.98 15.77 22.05
CA LYS A 375 21.43 15.01 20.91
C LYS A 375 19.89 15.02 20.89
N VAL A 376 19.27 15.29 22.04
CA VAL A 376 17.81 15.32 22.22
C VAL A 376 17.25 16.70 21.87
N ILE A 377 17.95 17.75 22.29
CA ILE A 377 17.48 19.15 22.31
C ILE A 377 18.05 19.97 21.15
N GLY A 378 19.15 19.54 20.53
CA GLY A 378 19.92 20.35 19.56
C GLY A 378 20.88 21.31 20.27
N ALA A 379 21.81 21.92 19.53
CA ALA A 379 22.75 22.89 20.09
C ALA A 379 21.99 24.12 20.62
N HIS A 380 22.24 24.52 21.87
CA HIS A 380 21.65 25.73 22.43
C HIS A 380 22.28 26.98 21.80
N HIS A 381 21.52 27.67 20.95
CA HIS A 381 21.77 29.06 20.57
C HIS A 381 20.77 29.95 21.32
N ALA A 382 21.30 30.95 22.03
CA ALA A 382 20.49 31.87 22.82
C ALA A 382 19.66 32.78 21.89
N GLY A 383 18.34 32.80 22.09
CA GLY A 383 17.44 33.77 21.44
C GLY A 383 16.30 33.21 20.58
N GLY A 384 16.22 31.90 20.37
CA GLY A 384 15.09 31.22 19.71
C GLY A 384 14.85 29.79 20.21
N SER A 385 15.46 29.44 21.34
CA SER A 385 15.69 28.05 21.75
C SER A 385 14.43 27.26 22.05
N GLU A 386 13.37 27.89 22.56
CA GLU A 386 12.22 27.16 23.11
C GLU A 386 11.32 26.55 22.03
N ILE A 387 11.12 27.27 20.92
CA ILE A 387 10.37 26.80 19.75
C ILE A 387 11.14 25.71 19.01
N VAL A 388 12.46 25.90 18.82
CA VAL A 388 13.34 24.90 18.20
C VAL A 388 13.40 23.63 19.05
N THR A 389 13.45 23.74 20.38
CA THR A 389 13.37 22.57 21.26
C THR A 389 12.04 21.85 21.14
N ARG A 390 10.91 22.57 21.06
CA ARG A 390 9.60 21.93 20.82
C ARG A 390 9.56 21.20 19.48
N ILE A 391 10.07 21.80 18.40
CA ILE A 391 10.13 21.16 17.08
C ILE A 391 10.99 19.89 17.11
N ASN A 392 12.13 19.93 17.81
CA ASN A 392 13.04 18.79 17.92
C ASN A 392 12.46 17.64 18.77
N LEU A 393 11.60 17.97 19.75
CA LEU A 393 10.92 17.01 20.62
C LEU A 393 9.74 16.29 19.94
N LEU A 394 9.14 16.88 18.91
CA LEU A 394 8.06 16.22 18.15
C LEU A 394 8.58 14.95 17.47
N ASP A 395 7.75 13.91 17.41
CA ASP A 395 8.09 12.72 16.63
C ASP A 395 8.04 13.00 15.13
N PRO A 396 8.95 12.43 14.32
CA PRO A 396 8.87 12.53 12.87
C PRO A 396 7.77 11.59 12.36
N ILE A 397 6.51 11.99 12.54
CA ILE A 397 5.30 11.26 12.12
C ILE A 397 4.43 12.25 11.32
N PRO A 398 3.73 11.80 10.26
CA PRO A 398 2.90 12.68 9.42
C PRO A 398 1.84 13.49 10.18
N GLY A 399 1.28 12.91 11.25
CA GLY A 399 0.30 13.57 12.12
C GLY A 399 0.79 14.85 12.79
N ASN A 400 2.11 15.06 12.89
CA ASN A 400 2.70 16.26 13.50
C ASN A 400 2.96 17.38 12.49
N LEU A 401 2.75 17.18 11.18
CA LEU A 401 2.91 18.21 10.14
C LEU A 401 2.03 19.46 10.36
N PRO A 402 0.74 19.34 10.73
CA PRO A 402 -0.10 20.50 11.01
C PRO A 402 0.43 21.32 12.20
N GLU A 403 0.96 20.65 13.22
CA GLU A 403 1.51 21.28 14.41
C GLU A 403 2.86 21.96 14.14
N ILE A 404 3.73 21.33 13.35
CA ILE A 404 4.98 21.92 12.84
C ILE A 404 4.69 23.18 12.00
N ASN A 405 3.69 23.14 11.12
CA ASN A 405 3.31 24.29 10.31
C ASN A 405 2.66 25.41 11.15
N LYS A 406 1.96 25.06 12.24
CA LYS A 406 1.43 26.03 13.21
C LYS A 406 2.57 26.70 13.99
N LEU A 407 3.57 25.94 14.43
CA LEU A 407 4.76 26.46 15.10
C LEU A 407 5.59 27.37 14.17
N LEU A 408 5.71 27.04 12.88
CA LEU A 408 6.32 27.91 11.87
C LEU A 408 5.56 29.26 11.74
N LYS A 409 4.23 29.21 11.63
CA LYS A 409 3.40 30.44 11.56
C LYS A 409 3.48 31.28 12.82
N MET A 410 3.52 30.65 14.00
CA MET A 410 3.70 31.34 15.28
C MET A 410 5.10 31.94 15.40
N ALA A 411 6.14 31.25 14.92
CA ALA A 411 7.50 31.79 14.88
C ALA A 411 7.61 33.00 13.95
N GLY A 412 6.96 32.97 12.78
CA GLY A 412 6.86 34.12 11.88
C GLY A 412 6.15 35.32 12.55
N ALA A 413 4.99 35.09 13.17
CA ALA A 413 4.25 36.14 13.89
C ALA A 413 5.03 36.71 15.09
N LEU A 414 5.80 35.88 15.81
CA LEU A 414 6.64 36.34 16.92
C LEU A 414 7.92 37.04 16.45
N SER A 415 8.43 36.70 15.26
CA SER A 415 9.53 37.40 14.60
C SER A 415 9.12 38.80 14.16
N GLU A 416 7.90 38.97 13.63
CA GLU A 416 7.33 40.29 13.28
C GLU A 416 7.19 41.22 14.49
N ILE A 417 7.02 40.66 15.69
CA ILE A 417 6.93 41.40 16.97
C ILE A 417 8.32 41.58 17.63
N GLY A 418 9.39 41.04 17.04
CA GLY A 418 10.77 41.18 17.53
C GLY A 418 11.11 40.31 18.75
N LEU A 419 10.31 39.27 19.04
CA LEU A 419 10.50 38.34 20.16
C LEU A 419 11.39 37.14 19.83
N VAL A 420 11.64 36.88 18.54
CA VAL A 420 12.53 35.80 18.06
C VAL A 420 13.81 36.41 17.51
N SER A 421 14.96 36.02 18.07
CA SER A 421 16.26 36.62 17.73
C SER A 421 16.86 36.07 16.43
N ASP A 422 16.46 34.86 16.00
CA ASP A 422 16.93 34.22 14.77
C ASP A 422 15.82 33.35 14.13
N PRO A 423 15.01 33.93 13.21
CA PRO A 423 13.94 33.19 12.54
C PRO A 423 14.48 32.14 11.55
N ALA A 424 15.67 32.34 10.98
CA ALA A 424 16.27 31.42 10.01
C ALA A 424 16.59 30.06 10.65
N HIS A 425 17.03 30.07 11.91
CA HIS A 425 17.30 28.84 12.65
C HIS A 425 16.02 28.03 12.98
N VAL A 426 14.88 28.70 13.18
CA VAL A 426 13.59 28.05 13.40
C VAL A 426 13.07 27.42 12.09
N GLU A 427 13.21 28.13 10.97
CA GLU A 427 12.87 27.61 9.64
C GLU A 427 13.72 26.39 9.28
N GLU A 428 15.03 26.44 9.54
CA GLU A 428 15.94 25.31 9.30
C GLU A 428 15.54 24.07 10.13
N ALA A 429 15.18 24.25 11.40
CA ALA A 429 14.71 23.16 12.25
C ALA A 429 13.38 22.55 11.76
N VAL A 430 12.46 23.38 11.28
CA VAL A 430 11.19 22.93 10.67
C VAL A 430 11.46 22.14 9.39
N GLU A 431 12.29 22.65 8.49
CA GLU A 431 12.61 21.99 7.23
C GLU A 431 13.39 20.68 7.43
N HIS A 432 14.29 20.63 8.41
CA HIS A 432 14.95 19.41 8.83
C HIS A 432 13.94 18.39 9.36
N LYS A 433 12.94 18.82 10.15
CA LYS A 433 11.91 17.92 10.69
C LYS A 433 10.94 17.41 9.63
N LYS A 434 10.54 18.26 8.68
CA LYS A 434 9.75 17.86 7.51
C LYS A 434 10.51 16.83 6.67
N ARG A 435 11.81 17.02 6.45
CA ARG A 435 12.66 16.03 5.77
C ARG A 435 12.67 14.69 6.51
N GLN A 436 12.82 14.67 7.83
CA GLN A 436 12.73 13.41 8.60
C GLN A 436 11.36 12.72 8.50
N ILE A 437 10.27 13.49 8.46
CA ILE A 437 8.91 12.94 8.26
C ILE A 437 8.77 12.34 6.86
N LEU A 438 9.27 13.05 5.84
CA LEU A 438 9.26 12.59 4.45
C LEU A 438 10.14 11.36 4.29
N GLU A 439 11.37 11.34 4.79
CA GLU A 439 12.26 10.17 4.77
C GLU A 439 11.61 8.95 5.44
N ARG A 440 10.92 9.14 6.57
CA ARG A 440 10.20 8.06 7.23
C ARG A 440 9.00 7.57 6.42
N LEU A 441 8.25 8.48 5.80
CA LEU A 441 7.16 8.14 4.88
C LEU A 441 7.70 7.35 3.69
N TYR A 442 8.74 7.86 3.02
CA TYR A 442 9.40 7.18 1.91
C TYR A 442 9.92 5.80 2.33
N SER A 443 10.48 5.63 3.53
CA SER A 443 10.91 4.31 4.01
C SER A 443 9.75 3.33 4.28
N GLN A 444 8.52 3.82 4.46
CA GLN A 444 7.31 2.99 4.62
C GLN A 444 6.66 2.64 3.27
N PHE A 445 6.91 3.45 2.24
CA PHE A 445 6.44 3.23 0.86
C PHE A 445 7.54 2.73 -0.09
N GLU A 446 8.76 2.51 0.42
CA GLU A 446 9.75 1.71 -0.29
C GLU A 446 9.13 0.31 -0.44
N PRO A 447 8.88 -0.16 -1.68
CA PRO A 447 8.39 -1.51 -1.87
C PRO A 447 9.37 -2.45 -1.17
N GLY A 448 8.83 -3.38 -0.36
CA GLY A 448 9.61 -4.39 0.31
C GLY A 448 10.61 -4.97 -0.67
N ARG A 449 11.90 -4.95 -0.32
CA ARG A 449 13.01 -5.45 -1.15
C ARG A 449 12.88 -6.93 -1.53
N GLU A 450 11.78 -7.58 -1.14
CA GLU A 450 11.46 -8.98 -1.36
C GLU A 450 10.80 -9.25 -2.73
N ASP A 451 10.15 -8.25 -3.35
CA ASP A 451 9.53 -8.39 -4.69
C ASP A 451 10.42 -7.92 -5.85
N ARG A 452 11.67 -7.52 -5.59
CA ARG A 452 12.64 -7.43 -6.67
C ARG A 452 12.94 -8.87 -7.11
N PRO A 453 12.67 -9.26 -8.38
CA PRO A 453 13.32 -10.46 -8.91
C PRO A 453 14.80 -10.30 -8.62
N PRO A 454 15.50 -11.32 -8.08
CA PRO A 454 16.86 -11.18 -7.58
C PRO A 454 17.63 -10.40 -8.62
N GLU A 455 17.96 -9.15 -8.28
CA GLU A 455 18.74 -8.33 -9.18
C GLU A 455 19.92 -9.24 -9.50
N THR A 456 20.14 -9.53 -10.77
CA THR A 456 21.36 -10.19 -11.20
C THR A 456 22.45 -9.12 -11.08
N ARG A 457 22.62 -8.62 -9.85
CA ARG A 457 23.62 -7.67 -9.43
C ARG A 457 24.92 -8.41 -9.60
N PHE A 458 25.69 -7.94 -10.56
CA PHE A 458 27.12 -8.16 -10.57
C PHE A 458 27.65 -7.83 -9.17
N GLN A 459 28.22 -8.83 -8.48
CA GLN A 459 28.73 -8.62 -7.12
C GLN A 459 29.93 -7.67 -7.12
N ARG A 460 30.69 -7.56 -8.23
CA ARG A 460 31.69 -6.52 -8.54
C ARG A 460 31.88 -6.36 -10.06
N LEU A 461 31.90 -5.12 -10.56
CA LEU A 461 32.11 -4.81 -11.99
C LEU A 461 33.51 -5.22 -12.45
N GLU A 462 34.51 -5.08 -11.57
CA GLU A 462 35.92 -5.39 -11.84
C GLU A 462 36.15 -6.89 -12.02
N GLU A 463 35.47 -7.72 -11.22
CA GLU A 463 35.52 -9.18 -11.34
C GLU A 463 34.88 -9.64 -12.66
N PHE A 464 33.78 -9.00 -13.06
CA PHE A 464 33.11 -9.29 -14.33
C PHE A 464 33.96 -8.92 -15.55
N ILE A 465 34.65 -7.78 -15.49
CA ILE A 465 35.55 -7.32 -16.55
C ILE A 465 36.82 -8.17 -16.60
N SER A 466 37.43 -8.48 -15.46
CA SER A 466 38.63 -9.32 -15.38
C SER A 466 38.38 -10.78 -15.80
N ALA A 467 37.16 -11.30 -15.60
CA ALA A 467 36.73 -12.58 -16.14
C ALA A 467 36.54 -12.58 -17.67
N GLY A 468 36.62 -11.41 -18.33
CA GLY A 468 36.48 -11.26 -19.78
C GLY A 468 35.06 -11.51 -20.31
N GLN A 469 34.07 -11.59 -19.42
CA GLN A 469 32.68 -11.83 -19.83
C GLN A 469 32.03 -10.56 -20.40
N SER A 470 32.47 -9.38 -19.96
CA SER A 470 31.96 -8.06 -20.39
C SER A 470 32.08 -7.81 -21.89
N SER A 471 33.04 -8.44 -22.58
CA SER A 471 33.28 -8.24 -24.02
C SER A 471 32.17 -8.83 -24.92
N ARG A 472 31.20 -9.54 -24.34
CA ARG A 472 30.03 -10.09 -25.05
C ARG A 472 28.81 -9.19 -25.00
N TYR A 473 28.87 -8.10 -24.22
CA TYR A 473 27.73 -7.25 -23.93
C TYR A 473 27.95 -5.84 -24.45
N ASP A 474 26.88 -5.25 -24.97
CA ASP A 474 26.84 -3.84 -25.35
C ASP A 474 26.52 -2.98 -24.12
N LEU A 475 27.23 -1.87 -23.96
CA LEU A 475 27.08 -0.97 -22.83
C LEU A 475 26.34 0.30 -23.26
N PHE A 476 25.22 0.61 -22.61
CA PHE A 476 24.48 1.86 -22.78
C PHE A 476 24.72 2.73 -21.55
N ILE A 477 25.14 3.98 -21.78
CA ILE A 477 25.48 4.94 -20.73
C ILE A 477 24.63 6.18 -20.93
N ASP A 478 23.89 6.53 -19.89
CA ASP A 478 23.27 7.84 -19.76
C ASP A 478 24.31 8.84 -19.23
N GLY A 479 24.84 9.66 -20.13
CA GLY A 479 25.97 10.53 -19.84
C GLY A 479 25.65 11.61 -18.83
N TYR A 480 24.47 12.24 -18.87
CA TYR A 480 24.14 13.30 -17.92
C TYR A 480 23.82 12.75 -16.53
N ASN A 481 23.13 11.61 -16.45
CA ASN A 481 22.82 11.01 -15.16
C ASN A 481 24.11 10.62 -14.39
N VAL A 482 25.10 10.07 -15.08
CA VAL A 482 26.41 9.75 -14.48
C VAL A 482 27.13 11.01 -14.00
N LEU A 483 27.20 12.05 -14.84
CA LEU A 483 27.89 13.29 -14.48
C LEU A 483 27.19 14.02 -13.31
N LEU A 484 25.86 14.08 -13.31
CA LEU A 484 25.08 14.78 -12.29
C LEU A 484 25.06 14.05 -10.94
N ARG A 485 24.95 12.71 -10.92
CA ARG A 485 24.88 11.96 -9.64
C ARG A 485 26.19 11.93 -8.88
N VAL A 486 27.33 11.91 -9.59
CA VAL A 486 28.65 11.89 -8.93
C VAL A 486 29.01 13.28 -8.38
N HIS A 487 28.46 14.36 -8.96
CA HIS A 487 28.85 15.74 -8.63
C HIS A 487 27.80 16.52 -7.85
N GLY A 488 26.55 16.03 -7.75
CA GLY A 488 25.47 16.66 -7.00
C GLY A 488 25.61 16.60 -5.47
N ALA A 489 26.57 15.83 -4.94
CA ALA A 489 26.74 15.64 -3.50
C ALA A 489 27.64 16.69 -2.82
N ASP A 490 28.58 17.31 -3.55
CA ASP A 490 29.55 18.25 -2.97
C ASP A 490 29.41 19.65 -3.57
N GLY A 491 28.71 20.54 -2.85
CA GLY A 491 28.42 21.93 -3.22
C GLY A 491 29.62 22.88 -3.31
N HIS A 492 30.84 22.37 -3.49
CA HIS A 492 32.07 23.15 -3.56
C HIS A 492 32.97 22.69 -4.71
N PHE A 493 32.62 23.04 -5.95
CA PHE A 493 33.62 23.13 -7.01
C PHE A 493 33.59 24.46 -7.78
N PRO A 494 34.77 25.06 -8.04
CA PRO A 494 34.90 26.20 -8.93
C PRO A 494 34.49 25.80 -10.34
N ARG A 495 33.90 26.76 -11.07
CA ARG A 495 33.43 26.67 -12.46
C ARG A 495 34.50 26.11 -13.43
N MET A 496 34.76 24.81 -13.41
CA MET A 496 35.24 24.12 -14.61
C MET A 496 34.07 24.09 -15.58
N ASP A 497 34.33 24.52 -16.81
CA ASP A 497 33.32 24.58 -17.86
C ASP A 497 32.77 23.16 -18.06
N PHE A 498 31.46 22.96 -17.89
CA PHE A 498 30.80 21.65 -17.94
C PHE A 498 31.17 20.87 -19.22
N THR A 499 31.48 21.60 -20.29
CA THR A 499 32.04 21.11 -21.55
C THR A 499 33.36 20.34 -21.37
N GLN A 500 34.35 20.90 -20.66
CA GLN A 500 35.64 20.23 -20.43
C GLN A 500 35.48 18.94 -19.64
N PHE A 501 34.56 18.94 -18.69
CA PHE A 501 34.27 17.75 -17.88
C PHE A 501 33.60 16.64 -18.69
N ARG A 502 32.66 17.02 -19.58
CA ARG A 502 32.07 16.09 -20.54
C ARG A 502 33.12 15.47 -21.47
N GLU A 503 34.05 16.26 -21.98
CA GLU A 503 35.13 15.73 -22.83
C GLU A 503 36.06 14.78 -22.05
N GLN A 504 36.44 15.10 -20.81
CA GLN A 504 37.22 14.18 -19.96
C GLN A 504 36.49 12.86 -19.70
N PHE A 505 35.17 12.92 -19.48
CA PHE A 505 34.36 11.72 -19.30
C PHE A 505 34.28 10.89 -20.59
N ILE A 506 34.11 11.53 -21.75
CA ILE A 506 34.13 10.85 -23.05
C ILE A 506 35.48 10.15 -23.26
N GLU A 507 36.59 10.82 -22.97
CA GLU A 507 37.94 10.26 -23.08
C GLU A 507 38.14 9.05 -22.15
N ALA A 508 37.67 9.13 -20.89
CA ALA A 508 37.75 8.04 -19.94
C ALA A 508 36.94 6.82 -20.38
N VAL A 509 35.71 7.04 -20.88
CA VAL A 509 34.86 5.98 -21.45
C VAL A 509 35.52 5.35 -22.68
N ALA A 510 36.11 6.16 -23.56
CA ALA A 510 36.83 5.68 -24.74
C ALA A 510 38.06 4.83 -24.36
N ALA A 511 38.81 5.22 -23.33
CA ALA A 511 39.97 4.46 -22.86
C ALA A 511 39.60 3.06 -22.33
N LYS A 512 38.42 2.93 -21.71
CA LYS A 512 37.91 1.67 -21.15
C LYS A 512 36.94 0.93 -22.09
N SER A 513 36.66 1.45 -23.29
CA SER A 513 35.65 0.87 -24.19
C SER A 513 35.99 -0.54 -24.70
N ARG A 514 37.28 -0.90 -24.72
CA ARG A 514 37.79 -2.22 -25.15
C ARG A 514 37.27 -3.40 -24.32
N TYR A 515 36.76 -3.14 -23.11
CA TYR A 515 36.24 -4.18 -22.23
C TYR A 515 34.82 -4.62 -22.61
N PHE A 516 34.15 -3.91 -23.51
CA PHE A 516 32.77 -4.15 -23.91
C PHE A 516 32.67 -4.44 -25.42
N ALA A 517 31.58 -5.10 -25.84
CA ALA A 517 31.36 -5.43 -27.24
C ALA A 517 31.17 -4.16 -28.09
N LYS A 518 30.36 -3.22 -27.59
CA LYS A 518 30.19 -1.87 -28.12
C LYS A 518 29.63 -0.94 -27.04
N VAL A 519 30.07 0.32 -27.03
CA VAL A 519 29.60 1.31 -26.05
C VAL A 519 28.74 2.36 -26.75
N TYR A 520 27.60 2.69 -26.17
CA TYR A 520 26.69 3.75 -26.58
C TYR A 520 26.62 4.76 -25.45
N LEU A 521 27.19 5.94 -25.68
CA LEU A 521 27.18 7.05 -24.74
C LEU A 521 26.18 8.10 -25.24
N VAL A 522 25.11 8.33 -24.48
CA VAL A 522 24.01 9.21 -24.90
C VAL A 522 23.96 10.45 -24.01
N PHE A 523 23.87 11.61 -24.65
CA PHE A 523 23.74 12.91 -24.02
C PHE A 523 22.52 13.64 -24.58
N ASP A 524 21.88 14.45 -23.75
CA ASP A 524 20.93 15.46 -24.23
C ASP A 524 21.68 16.63 -24.89
N GLY A 525 21.42 16.88 -26.16
CA GLY A 525 22.01 17.93 -26.96
C GLY A 525 21.01 18.98 -27.45
N VAL A 526 21.55 20.02 -28.09
CA VAL A 526 20.77 21.04 -28.81
C VAL A 526 20.49 20.61 -30.25
N GLU A 527 21.34 19.75 -30.82
CA GLU A 527 21.20 19.20 -32.16
C GLU A 527 21.54 17.71 -32.16
N ASP A 528 20.87 16.95 -33.04
CA ASP A 528 21.15 15.53 -33.26
C ASP A 528 22.54 15.39 -33.90
N SER A 529 23.50 14.89 -33.12
CA SER A 529 24.83 14.58 -33.64
C SER A 529 25.30 13.21 -33.14
N ARG A 530 26.07 12.54 -34.00
CA ARG A 530 26.62 11.22 -33.71
C ARG A 530 28.11 11.26 -34.00
N ASP A 531 28.90 11.02 -32.98
CA ASP A 531 30.34 10.84 -33.11
C ASP A 531 30.71 9.38 -32.82
N VAL A 532 31.74 8.88 -33.48
CA VAL A 532 32.21 7.50 -33.30
C VAL A 532 33.70 7.54 -33.00
N GLN A 533 34.03 7.21 -31.75
CA GLN A 533 35.40 7.12 -31.28
C GLN A 533 35.70 5.66 -30.94
N ALA A 534 36.44 4.99 -31.83
CA ALA A 534 36.76 3.56 -31.73
C ALA A 534 35.51 2.68 -31.55
N ASN A 535 35.35 2.05 -30.38
CA ASN A 535 34.21 1.19 -30.06
C ASN A 535 33.10 1.92 -29.26
N VAL A 536 33.17 3.25 -29.20
CA VAL A 536 32.18 4.12 -28.56
C VAL A 536 31.41 4.87 -29.63
N GLN A 537 30.09 4.81 -29.55
CA GLN A 537 29.18 5.69 -30.30
C GLN A 537 28.62 6.73 -29.34
N ILE A 538 29.00 7.99 -29.55
CA ILE A 538 28.52 9.14 -28.81
C ILE A 538 27.31 9.70 -29.54
N ILE A 539 26.20 9.87 -28.83
CA ILE A 539 24.92 10.31 -29.40
C ILE A 539 24.45 11.51 -28.61
N TYR A 540 24.35 12.65 -29.28
CA TYR A 540 23.65 13.81 -28.75
C TYR A 540 22.24 13.78 -29.30
N ALA A 541 21.25 13.59 -28.43
CA ALA A 541 19.84 13.58 -28.76
C ALA A 541 19.29 15.00 -28.70
N ASP A 542 18.65 15.48 -29.77
CA ASP A 542 18.00 16.79 -29.78
C ASP A 542 16.81 16.78 -28.80
N LYS A 543 16.97 17.47 -27.67
CA LYS A 543 15.94 17.62 -26.63
C LYS A 543 14.58 18.08 -27.15
N THR A 544 14.53 18.77 -28.30
CA THR A 544 13.27 19.23 -28.90
C THR A 544 12.53 18.14 -29.66
N LYS A 545 13.21 17.06 -30.08
CA LYS A 545 12.62 15.94 -30.82
C LYS A 545 12.52 14.67 -29.99
N SER A 546 13.56 14.32 -29.25
CA SER A 546 13.64 13.08 -28.46
C SER A 546 14.69 13.26 -27.37
N SER A 547 14.33 12.99 -26.11
CA SER A 547 15.31 13.01 -25.02
C SER A 547 16.32 11.87 -25.16
N ALA A 548 17.47 11.99 -24.50
CA ALA A 548 18.44 10.91 -24.36
C ALA A 548 17.77 9.62 -23.88
N ASP A 549 16.84 9.74 -22.92
CA ASP A 549 16.07 8.63 -22.36
C ASP A 549 15.26 7.91 -23.45
N ALA A 550 14.54 8.67 -24.28
CA ALA A 550 13.77 8.11 -25.38
C ALA A 550 14.66 7.38 -26.39
N VAL A 551 15.85 7.92 -26.69
CA VAL A 551 16.82 7.28 -27.60
C VAL A 551 17.39 5.99 -27.01
N ILE A 552 17.68 5.96 -25.71
CA ILE A 552 18.14 4.75 -25.00
C ILE A 552 17.04 3.69 -25.02
N ILE A 553 15.81 4.06 -24.63
CA ILE A 553 14.66 3.16 -24.57
C ILE A 553 14.35 2.58 -25.95
N GLU A 554 14.29 3.42 -27.00
CA GLU A 554 14.00 2.97 -28.37
C GLU A 554 15.05 1.98 -28.86
N ARG A 555 16.34 2.27 -28.65
CA ARG A 555 17.43 1.40 -29.10
C ARG A 555 17.52 0.08 -28.35
N ILE A 556 17.23 0.08 -27.05
CA ILE A 556 17.20 -1.15 -26.26
C ILE A 556 15.96 -1.97 -26.61
N SER A 557 14.79 -1.32 -26.76
CA SER A 557 13.53 -1.98 -27.11
C SER A 557 13.53 -2.61 -28.50
N ALA A 558 14.29 -2.04 -29.46
CA ALA A 558 14.46 -2.60 -30.79
C ALA A 558 15.25 -3.91 -30.81
N ARG A 559 15.96 -4.26 -29.72
CA ARG A 559 16.78 -5.48 -29.64
C ARG A 559 15.99 -6.68 -29.11
N LYS A 560 16.33 -7.84 -29.66
CA LYS A 560 15.70 -9.12 -29.29
C LYS A 560 16.54 -9.92 -28.30
N ASP A 561 17.83 -9.65 -28.20
CA ASP A 561 18.77 -10.30 -27.29
C ASP A 561 18.96 -9.49 -26.00
N LYS A 562 19.19 -10.19 -24.88
CA LYS A 562 19.43 -9.56 -23.57
C LYS A 562 20.90 -9.22 -23.33
N ASN A 563 21.74 -9.09 -24.35
CA ASN A 563 23.19 -8.87 -24.19
C ASN A 563 23.52 -7.39 -23.97
N ILE A 564 22.83 -6.75 -23.04
CA ILE A 564 22.88 -5.29 -22.83
C ILE A 564 23.19 -5.00 -21.36
N LEU A 565 24.16 -4.13 -21.13
CA LEU A 565 24.46 -3.53 -19.84
C LEU A 565 24.01 -2.08 -19.88
N LEU A 566 23.32 -1.63 -18.83
CA LEU A 566 22.84 -0.26 -18.72
C LEU A 566 23.50 0.43 -17.53
N VAL A 567 24.04 1.62 -17.75
CA VAL A 567 24.53 2.54 -16.71
C VAL A 567 23.60 3.74 -16.69
N THR A 568 22.67 3.75 -15.74
CA THR A 568 21.86 4.92 -15.40
C THR A 568 21.36 4.76 -13.97
N GLY A 569 21.10 5.89 -13.32
CA GLY A 569 20.35 5.95 -12.08
C GLY A 569 18.89 6.35 -12.27
N ASP A 570 18.46 6.63 -13.51
CA ASP A 570 17.10 7.06 -13.80
C ASP A 570 16.11 5.88 -13.77
N GLU A 571 15.12 5.97 -12.87
CA GLU A 571 14.10 4.94 -12.68
C GLU A 571 13.13 4.84 -13.89
N GLU A 572 12.94 5.92 -14.65
CA GLU A 572 12.08 5.90 -15.84
C GLU A 572 12.68 5.03 -16.95
N ILE A 573 13.99 5.16 -17.20
CA ILE A 573 14.70 4.32 -18.16
C ILE A 573 14.73 2.87 -17.66
N ILE A 574 15.07 2.67 -16.38
CA ILE A 574 15.20 1.34 -15.79
C ILE A 574 13.88 0.57 -15.94
N SER A 575 12.77 1.16 -15.50
CA SER A 575 11.44 0.51 -15.56
C SER A 575 11.01 0.20 -16.99
N ALA A 576 11.35 1.05 -17.97
CA ALA A 576 10.98 0.83 -19.37
C ALA A 576 11.76 -0.32 -20.04
N VAL A 577 13.01 -0.60 -19.62
CA VAL A 577 13.90 -1.54 -20.33
C VAL A 577 14.38 -2.73 -19.50
N GLN A 578 13.99 -2.85 -18.24
CA GLN A 578 14.46 -3.88 -17.30
C GLN A 578 14.36 -5.31 -17.86
N ASP A 579 13.29 -5.63 -18.59
CA ASP A 579 13.08 -6.96 -19.15
C ASP A 579 14.01 -7.30 -20.33
N ARG A 580 14.67 -6.28 -20.90
CA ARG A 580 15.48 -6.36 -22.13
C ARG A 580 16.99 -6.32 -21.88
N ILE A 581 17.41 -5.98 -20.66
CA ILE A 581 18.83 -5.88 -20.30
C ILE A 581 19.33 -7.13 -19.57
N PHE A 582 20.65 -7.35 -19.60
CA PHE A 582 21.31 -8.36 -18.79
C PHE A 582 21.42 -7.91 -17.33
N ALA A 583 21.92 -6.69 -17.14
CA ALA A 583 22.10 -6.11 -15.82
C ALA A 583 22.18 -4.58 -15.86
N LEU A 584 21.87 -3.99 -14.72
CA LEU A 584 22.11 -2.59 -14.41
C LEU A 584 23.45 -2.45 -13.69
N ILE A 585 24.24 -1.46 -14.09
CA ILE A 585 25.49 -1.08 -13.44
C ILE A 585 25.24 0.21 -12.66
N ASP A 586 25.59 0.19 -11.37
CA ASP A 586 25.50 1.37 -10.52
C ASP A 586 26.38 2.51 -11.05
N VAL A 587 25.83 3.71 -11.03
CA VAL A 587 26.47 4.92 -11.57
C VAL A 587 27.79 5.24 -10.87
N VAL A 588 27.84 5.08 -9.54
CA VAL A 588 29.04 5.38 -8.75
C VAL A 588 30.09 4.30 -9.02
N ALA A 589 29.69 3.02 -9.03
CA ALA A 589 30.60 1.92 -9.35
C ALA A 589 31.21 2.06 -10.77
N PHE A 590 30.39 2.46 -11.75
CA PHE A 590 30.87 2.71 -13.11
C PHE A 590 31.84 3.89 -13.17
N TYR A 591 31.53 4.99 -12.47
CA TYR A 591 32.42 6.15 -12.41
C TYR A 591 33.77 5.79 -11.80
N MET A 592 33.79 5.05 -10.67
CA MET A 592 35.03 4.58 -10.05
C MET A 592 35.86 3.73 -11.03
N PHE A 593 35.23 2.80 -11.75
CA PHE A 593 35.91 2.00 -12.77
C PHE A 593 36.56 2.82 -13.91
N LEU A 594 36.00 3.97 -14.26
CA LEU A 594 36.55 4.82 -15.33
C LEU A 594 37.81 5.56 -14.88
N PHE A 595 37.85 6.01 -13.62
CA PHE A 595 38.89 6.91 -13.11
C PHE A 595 39.91 6.25 -12.17
N GLU A 596 39.66 5.00 -11.75
CA GLU A 596 40.66 4.08 -11.17
C GLU A 596 41.31 3.20 -12.25
#